data_AF-G1UIW1-F1
#
_entry.id   AF-G1UIW1-F1
#
_cell.length_a   1.000
_cell.length_b   1.000
_cell.length_c   1.000
_cell.angle_alpha   90.00
_cell.angle_beta   90.00
_cell.angle_gamma   90.00
#
_symmetry.space_group_name_H-M   'P 1'
#
loop_
_entity.id
_entity.type
_entity.pdbx_description
1 polymer ?
#
loop_
_entity_poly.entity_id
_entity_poly.type
_entity_poly.pdbx_seq_one_letter_code
_entity_poly.pdbx_strand_id
1 'polypeptide(L)'
;LALCHPDWPSGNYWIDPNQGCAVDAIEVFCDFASKETCVYPRKQEAAKKNYYTGPSKYVWFGDSMKGGFQFSYDIEVVQFTFLRLLSTRAKQNVTYHCKNSVGYYDAENDNLKKAVKFLSDADVELVAEGRSRFQYKVLKDTCTLHNGEWGE
;
A
#
# COMPACT_ATOMS: atom_id res chain seq x y z
N LEU A 1 -1.16 19.96 14.12
CA LEU A 1 0.27 20.27 14.36
C LEU A 1 0.77 21.36 13.43
N ALA A 2 0.94 21.11 12.12
CA ALA A 2 1.51 22.08 11.17
C ALA A 2 0.84 23.47 11.14
N LEU A 3 -0.47 23.55 11.39
CA LEU A 3 -1.19 24.84 11.45
C LEU A 3 -0.90 25.64 12.72
N CYS A 4 -0.70 24.96 13.86
CA CYS A 4 -0.49 25.61 15.16
C CYS A 4 1.00 25.83 15.47
N HIS A 5 1.87 25.03 14.85
CA HIS A 5 3.32 25.09 15.02
C HIS A 5 4.01 25.10 13.64
N PRO A 6 4.00 26.24 12.92
CA PRO A 6 4.54 26.34 11.57
C PRO A 6 6.05 26.10 11.47
N ASP A 7 6.79 26.36 12.55
CA ASP A 7 8.26 26.24 12.59
C ASP A 7 8.74 24.81 12.88
N TRP A 8 7.82 23.87 13.13
CA TRP A 8 8.18 22.49 13.42
C TRP A 8 8.57 21.73 12.14
N PRO A 9 9.64 20.91 12.18
CA PRO A 9 10.06 20.14 11.02
C PRO A 9 9.20 18.90 10.81
N SER A 10 9.19 18.38 9.58
CA SER A 10 8.70 17.02 9.31
C SER A 10 9.49 15.99 10.12
N GLY A 11 8.81 14.96 10.63
CA GLY A 11 9.42 13.99 11.54
C GLY A 11 8.40 13.09 12.21
N ASN A 12 8.84 12.28 13.18
CA ASN A 12 7.96 11.45 13.99
C ASN A 12 7.31 12.26 15.12
N TYR A 13 6.00 12.10 15.28
CA TYR A 13 5.21 12.73 16.32
C TYR A 13 4.18 11.76 16.88
N TRP A 14 3.83 11.96 18.15
CA TRP A 14 2.66 11.32 18.75
C TRP A 14 1.42 12.16 18.46
N ILE A 15 0.37 11.53 17.94
CA ILE A 15 -0.92 12.16 17.72
C ILE A 15 -2.02 11.32 18.34
N ASP A 16 -3.12 11.98 18.69
CA ASP A 16 -4.29 11.34 19.28
C ASP A 16 -5.57 11.72 18.50
N PRO A 17 -5.84 11.06 17.35
CA PRO A 17 -6.98 11.38 16.48
C PRO A 17 -8.36 11.24 17.13
N ASN A 18 -8.56 10.20 17.96
CA ASN A 18 -9.84 9.94 18.63
C ASN A 18 -10.05 10.82 19.87
N GLN A 19 -8.99 11.50 20.34
CA GLN A 19 -8.99 12.32 21.55
C GLN A 19 -9.30 11.50 22.81
N GLY A 20 -9.56 12.20 23.93
CA GLY A 20 -9.91 11.55 25.18
C GLY A 20 -8.66 11.14 25.95
N CYS A 21 -8.45 9.84 26.12
CA CYS A 21 -7.36 9.34 26.96
C CYS A 21 -6.07 9.19 26.14
N ALA A 22 -5.12 10.12 26.28
CA ALA A 22 -3.88 10.15 25.50
C ALA A 22 -2.94 8.92 25.65
N VAL A 23 -3.32 7.90 26.40
CA VAL A 23 -2.56 6.64 26.54
C VAL A 23 -2.60 5.79 25.27
N ASP A 24 -3.66 5.93 24.45
CA ASP A 24 -3.81 5.22 23.17
C ASP A 24 -3.35 6.06 21.95
N ALA A 25 -2.60 7.14 22.21
CA ALA A 25 -1.97 7.93 21.17
C ALA A 25 -1.03 7.06 20.32
N ILE A 26 -0.82 7.48 19.08
CA ILE A 26 -0.06 6.72 18.08
C ILE A 26 1.15 7.53 17.60
N GLU A 27 2.28 6.85 17.43
CA GLU A 27 3.46 7.43 16.77
C GLU A 27 3.27 7.35 15.24
N VAL A 28 3.41 8.49 14.57
CA VAL A 28 3.28 8.62 13.11
C VAL A 28 4.38 9.51 12.57
N PHE A 29 4.64 9.43 11.27
CA PHE A 29 5.45 10.44 10.60
C PHE A 29 4.53 11.55 10.08
N CYS A 30 4.81 12.80 10.48
CA CYS A 30 4.12 13.97 9.94
C CYS A 30 5.03 14.65 8.92
N ASP A 31 4.53 14.77 7.68
CA ASP A 31 5.13 15.66 6.68
C ASP A 31 4.46 17.02 6.77
N PHE A 32 5.17 18.02 7.30
CA PHE A 32 4.63 19.36 7.49
C PHE A 32 4.57 20.16 6.18
N ALA A 33 5.36 19.78 5.16
CA ALA A 33 5.33 20.43 3.85
C ALA A 33 4.06 20.05 3.09
N SER A 34 3.70 18.76 3.08
CA SER A 34 2.46 18.27 2.46
C SER A 34 1.25 18.26 3.40
N LYS A 35 1.47 18.45 4.70
CA LYS A 35 0.48 18.32 5.80
C LYS A 35 -0.12 16.92 5.88
N GLU A 36 0.71 15.90 5.67
CA GLU A 36 0.30 14.50 5.68
C GLU A 36 0.66 13.82 6.99
N THR A 37 -0.21 12.91 7.42
CA THR A 37 0.04 11.94 8.49
C THR A 37 0.30 10.58 7.85
N CYS A 38 1.51 10.05 8.04
CA CYS A 38 1.94 8.78 7.47
C CYS A 38 2.03 7.71 8.56
N VAL A 39 1.26 6.64 8.38
CA VAL A 39 1.30 5.44 9.22
C VAL A 39 1.97 4.33 8.41
N TYR A 40 2.99 3.69 8.99
CA TYR A 40 3.75 2.64 8.30
C TYR A 40 3.21 1.24 8.65
N PRO A 41 3.27 0.29 7.70
CA PRO A 41 2.88 -1.08 7.97
C PRO A 41 3.89 -1.75 8.91
N ARG A 42 3.41 -2.67 9.75
CA ARG A 42 4.23 -3.47 10.69
C ARG A 42 5.28 -4.30 9.95
N LYS A 43 4.92 -4.82 8.77
CA LYS A 43 5.84 -5.47 7.84
C LYS A 43 5.87 -4.67 6.55
N GLN A 44 6.98 -3.98 6.32
CA GLN A 44 7.15 -3.11 5.15
C GLN A 44 7.43 -3.91 3.87
N GLU A 45 8.05 -5.07 3.99
CA GLU A 45 8.51 -5.84 2.84
C GLU A 45 8.20 -7.34 2.97
N ALA A 46 7.93 -7.96 1.83
CA ALA A 46 7.91 -9.40 1.65
C ALA A 46 9.23 -9.85 1.00
N ALA A 47 9.81 -10.96 1.48
CA ALA A 47 11.08 -11.47 0.95
C ALA A 47 10.97 -11.84 -0.55
N LYS A 48 11.95 -11.43 -1.35
CA LYS A 48 12.02 -11.75 -2.79
C LYS A 48 12.29 -13.25 -3.02
N LYS A 49 11.23 -14.03 -3.28
CA LYS A 49 11.30 -15.48 -3.54
C LYS A 49 10.08 -15.97 -4.32
N ASN A 50 10.09 -17.25 -4.69
CA ASN A 50 8.90 -17.90 -5.21
C ASN A 50 7.89 -18.15 -4.07
N TYR A 51 6.70 -17.56 -4.19
CA TYR A 51 5.58 -17.71 -3.24
C TYR A 51 4.48 -18.69 -3.69
N TYR A 52 4.44 -19.02 -4.97
CA TYR A 52 3.34 -19.79 -5.56
C TYR A 52 3.80 -20.65 -6.73
N THR A 53 3.45 -21.94 -6.66
CA THR A 53 3.59 -22.91 -7.76
C THR A 53 2.22 -23.49 -8.03
N GLY A 54 1.66 -23.23 -9.21
CA GLY A 54 0.32 -23.69 -9.57
C GLY A 54 -0.20 -23.08 -10.88
N PRO A 55 -1.48 -23.25 -11.20
CA PRO A 55 -2.08 -22.70 -12.41
C PRO A 55 -2.00 -21.16 -12.44
N SER A 56 -1.89 -20.60 -13.65
CA SER A 56 -1.93 -19.16 -13.86
C SER A 56 -3.35 -18.62 -13.59
N LYS A 57 -3.52 -18.00 -12.41
CA LYS A 57 -4.74 -17.31 -11.97
C LYS A 57 -4.38 -16.25 -10.94
N TYR A 58 -5.32 -15.36 -10.62
CA TYR A 58 -5.18 -14.48 -9.46
C TYR A 58 -5.18 -15.31 -8.18
N VAL A 59 -4.19 -15.07 -7.32
CA VAL A 59 -4.03 -15.72 -6.02
C VAL A 59 -3.69 -14.64 -5.00
N TRP A 60 -4.43 -14.61 -3.89
CA TRP A 60 -4.20 -13.63 -2.84
C TRP A 60 -2.99 -14.01 -1.99
N PHE A 61 -2.02 -13.10 -1.92
CA PHE A 61 -0.77 -13.29 -1.17
C PHE A 61 -1.04 -13.67 0.30
N GLY A 62 -1.81 -12.85 1.02
CA GLY A 62 -2.03 -13.04 2.45
C GLY A 62 -2.96 -14.19 2.86
N ASP A 63 -3.63 -14.82 1.89
CA ASP A 63 -4.66 -15.84 2.14
C ASP A 63 -4.24 -17.22 1.61
N SER A 64 -3.76 -17.28 0.36
CA SER A 64 -3.58 -18.54 -0.36
C SER A 64 -2.11 -18.88 -0.66
N MET A 65 -1.16 -17.95 -0.54
CA MET A 65 0.26 -18.21 -0.82
C MET A 65 1.02 -18.67 0.43
N LYS A 66 1.91 -19.65 0.27
CA LYS A 66 2.67 -20.22 1.40
C LYS A 66 3.60 -19.16 2.00
N GLY A 67 3.39 -18.85 3.29
CA GLY A 67 4.17 -17.85 4.01
C GLY A 67 3.82 -16.40 3.62
N GLY A 68 2.70 -16.20 2.95
CA GLY A 68 2.11 -14.89 2.78
C GLY A 68 1.49 -14.36 4.07
N PHE A 69 1.20 -13.07 4.09
CA PHE A 69 0.55 -12.39 5.21
C PHE A 69 -0.26 -11.20 4.69
N GLN A 70 -1.27 -10.78 5.46
CA GLN A 70 -1.95 -9.53 5.20
C GLN A 70 -1.12 -8.36 5.74
N PHE A 71 -1.07 -7.26 5.00
CA PHE A 71 -0.41 -6.04 5.47
C PHE A 71 -1.25 -5.46 6.61
N SER A 72 -0.62 -5.29 7.77
CA SER A 72 -1.22 -4.66 8.95
C SER A 72 -0.43 -3.42 9.35
N TYR A 73 -1.10 -2.51 10.03
CA TYR A 73 -0.53 -1.27 10.56
C TYR A 73 -0.65 -1.33 12.09
N ASP A 74 0.36 -0.86 12.81
CA ASP A 74 0.36 -0.82 14.28
C ASP A 74 -0.46 0.38 14.78
N ILE A 75 -1.76 0.33 14.50
CA ILE A 75 -2.73 1.36 14.82
C ILE A 75 -4.08 0.71 15.14
N GLU A 76 -4.72 1.17 16.20
CA GLU A 76 -6.06 0.69 16.54
C GLU A 76 -7.10 1.16 15.52
N VAL A 77 -8.15 0.34 15.30
CA VAL A 77 -9.20 0.63 14.33
C VAL A 77 -9.90 1.97 14.61
N VAL A 78 -10.07 2.33 15.89
CA VAL A 78 -10.67 3.61 16.29
C VAL A 78 -9.80 4.77 15.84
N GLN A 79 -8.49 4.73 16.11
CA GLN A 79 -7.55 5.76 15.65
C GLN A 79 -7.51 5.87 14.13
N PHE A 80 -7.52 4.73 13.42
CA PHE A 80 -7.57 4.70 11.96
C PHE A 80 -8.86 5.34 11.40
N THR A 81 -10.00 5.11 12.08
CA THR A 81 -11.30 5.68 11.70
C THR A 81 -11.30 7.20 11.84
N PHE A 82 -10.75 7.73 12.93
CA PHE A 82 -10.65 9.18 13.12
C PHE A 82 -9.67 9.82 12.13
N LEU A 83 -8.54 9.18 11.82
CA LEU A 83 -7.64 9.65 10.75
C LEU A 83 -8.37 9.78 9.41
N ARG A 84 -9.22 8.79 9.06
CA ARG A 84 -10.04 8.85 7.84
C ARG A 84 -11.06 9.99 7.89
N LEU A 85 -11.73 10.19 9.02
CA LEU A 85 -12.72 11.26 9.19
C LEU A 85 -12.11 12.66 9.11
N LEU A 86 -10.89 12.82 9.65
CA LEU A 86 -10.16 14.09 9.69
C LEU A 86 -9.37 14.38 8.41
N SER A 87 -9.40 13.46 7.44
CA SER A 87 -8.65 13.58 6.17
C SER A 87 -9.57 13.69 4.97
N THR A 88 -9.21 14.54 4.02
CA THR A 88 -9.96 14.65 2.75
C THR A 88 -9.48 13.65 1.69
N ARG A 89 -8.26 13.12 1.83
CA ARG A 89 -7.60 12.23 0.86
C ARG A 89 -6.65 11.29 1.61
N ALA A 90 -6.41 10.13 1.02
CA ALA A 90 -5.37 9.20 1.45
C ALA A 90 -4.61 8.71 0.20
N LYS A 91 -3.33 8.39 0.37
CA LYS A 91 -2.48 7.81 -0.67
C LYS A 91 -1.60 6.73 -0.05
N GLN A 92 -1.34 5.67 -0.81
CA GLN A 92 -0.39 4.63 -0.44
C GLN A 92 0.35 4.18 -1.69
N ASN A 93 1.67 4.06 -1.59
CA ASN A 93 2.49 3.48 -2.64
C ASN A 93 2.85 2.04 -2.26
N VAL A 94 2.82 1.15 -3.24
CA VAL A 94 3.21 -0.26 -3.09
C VAL A 94 4.11 -0.62 -4.26
N THR A 95 5.25 -1.26 -3.97
CA THR A 95 6.19 -1.74 -4.98
C THR A 95 6.04 -3.25 -5.14
N TYR A 96 5.86 -3.72 -6.38
CA TYR A 96 5.77 -5.14 -6.70
C TYR A 96 7.08 -5.61 -7.33
N HIS A 97 7.93 -6.27 -6.53
CA HIS A 97 9.16 -6.84 -7.06
C HIS A 97 8.90 -8.12 -7.85
N CYS A 98 9.41 -8.17 -9.07
CA CYS A 98 9.14 -9.24 -10.02
C CYS A 98 10.43 -9.88 -10.55
N LYS A 99 10.37 -11.16 -10.89
CA LYS A 99 11.37 -11.86 -11.71
C LYS A 99 10.65 -12.94 -12.50
N ASN A 100 10.64 -12.82 -13.82
CA ASN A 100 9.78 -13.64 -14.69
C ASN A 100 8.30 -13.59 -14.25
N SER A 101 7.80 -12.40 -13.93
CA SER A 101 6.40 -12.18 -13.60
C SER A 101 5.97 -10.81 -14.11
N VAL A 102 4.82 -10.75 -14.78
CA VAL A 102 4.27 -9.46 -15.25
C VAL A 102 3.63 -8.73 -14.08
N GLY A 103 4.01 -7.45 -13.89
CA GLY A 103 3.49 -6.60 -12.81
C GLY A 103 2.27 -5.77 -13.21
N TYR A 104 2.31 -5.19 -14.42
CA TYR A 104 1.23 -4.35 -14.93
C TYR A 104 1.02 -4.56 -16.43
N TYR A 105 1.89 -3.99 -17.29
CA TYR A 105 1.77 -4.14 -18.74
C TYR A 105 2.47 -5.40 -19.25
N ASP A 106 1.73 -6.26 -19.96
CA ASP A 106 2.26 -7.46 -20.59
C ASP A 106 2.73 -7.11 -22.02
N ALA A 107 4.03 -6.93 -22.21
CA ALA A 107 4.58 -6.54 -23.51
C ALA A 107 4.53 -7.67 -24.56
N GLU A 108 4.45 -8.93 -24.14
CA GLU A 108 4.32 -10.06 -25.08
C GLU A 108 2.91 -10.15 -25.67
N ASN A 109 1.89 -9.76 -24.89
CA ASN A 109 0.49 -9.89 -25.26
C ASN A 109 -0.23 -8.54 -25.49
N ASP A 110 0.49 -7.42 -25.37
CA ASP A 110 0.01 -6.05 -25.58
C ASP A 110 -1.31 -5.75 -24.83
N ASN A 111 -1.34 -6.03 -23.52
CA ASN A 111 -2.52 -5.79 -22.67
C ASN A 111 -2.18 -5.72 -21.17
N LEU A 112 -3.19 -5.45 -20.33
CA LEU A 112 -3.08 -5.36 -18.87
C LEU A 112 -3.74 -6.53 -18.12
N LYS A 113 -4.04 -7.64 -18.80
CA LYS A 113 -4.85 -8.74 -18.22
C LYS A 113 -4.15 -9.48 -17.07
N LYS A 114 -2.82 -9.38 -17.00
CA LYS A 114 -1.97 -9.97 -15.95
C LYS A 114 -1.57 -8.97 -14.86
N ALA A 115 -2.05 -7.73 -14.91
CA ALA A 115 -1.70 -6.71 -13.94
C ALA A 115 -2.08 -7.12 -12.52
N VAL A 116 -1.22 -6.82 -11.54
CA VAL A 116 -1.49 -7.14 -10.14
C VAL A 116 -2.76 -6.47 -9.63
N LYS A 117 -3.42 -7.10 -8.67
CA LYS A 117 -4.58 -6.53 -7.97
C LYS A 117 -4.23 -6.26 -6.52
N PHE A 118 -4.80 -5.19 -5.98
CA PHE A 118 -4.72 -4.90 -4.55
C PHE A 118 -6.09 -4.99 -3.92
N LEU A 119 -6.15 -5.41 -2.66
CA LEU A 119 -7.39 -5.44 -1.88
C LEU A 119 -7.33 -4.33 -0.84
N SER A 120 -8.33 -3.44 -0.84
CA SER A 120 -8.46 -2.39 0.17
C SER A 120 -8.99 -2.92 1.51
N ASP A 121 -8.91 -2.11 2.55
CA ASP A 121 -9.54 -2.36 3.86
C ASP A 121 -11.08 -2.47 3.81
N ALA A 122 -11.72 -1.98 2.75
CA ALA A 122 -13.16 -2.05 2.53
C ALA A 122 -13.60 -3.19 1.60
N ASP A 123 -12.78 -4.24 1.46
CA ASP A 123 -13.02 -5.41 0.58
C ASP A 123 -13.25 -5.05 -0.90
N VAL A 124 -12.66 -3.94 -1.36
CA VAL A 124 -12.68 -3.49 -2.75
C VAL A 124 -11.38 -3.89 -3.46
N GLU A 125 -11.52 -4.53 -4.62
CA GLU A 125 -10.40 -4.75 -5.54
C GLU A 125 -10.00 -3.46 -6.26
N LEU A 126 -8.73 -3.10 -6.15
CA LEU A 126 -8.09 -2.08 -6.97
C LEU A 126 -7.40 -2.75 -8.15
N VAL A 127 -7.71 -2.27 -9.36
CA VAL A 127 -7.41 -2.96 -10.63
C VAL A 127 -6.75 -2.03 -11.65
N ALA A 128 -6.09 -2.59 -12.66
CA ALA A 128 -5.51 -1.81 -13.77
C ALA A 128 -6.59 -1.26 -14.72
N GLU A 129 -7.58 -2.09 -15.06
CA GLU A 129 -8.67 -1.76 -15.99
C GLU A 129 -10.03 -2.00 -15.32
N GLY A 130 -11.00 -1.13 -15.57
CA GLY A 130 -12.34 -1.23 -14.98
C GLY A 130 -12.94 0.13 -14.60
N ARG A 131 -13.66 0.19 -13.48
CA ARG A 131 -14.24 1.46 -12.99
C ARG A 131 -13.14 2.41 -12.53
N SER A 132 -13.08 3.62 -13.08
CA SER A 132 -12.02 4.61 -12.82
C SER A 132 -11.75 4.89 -11.34
N ARG A 133 -12.80 4.91 -10.49
CA ARG A 133 -12.67 5.15 -9.05
C ARG A 133 -11.90 4.05 -8.28
N PHE A 134 -11.71 2.88 -8.90
CA PHE A 134 -11.01 1.73 -8.34
C PHE A 134 -9.74 1.39 -9.14
N GLN A 135 -9.35 2.26 -10.07
CA GLN A 135 -8.11 2.09 -10.80
C GLN A 135 -6.95 2.68 -9.99
N TYR A 136 -5.89 1.89 -9.80
CA TYR A 136 -4.64 2.41 -9.27
C TYR A 136 -3.81 3.08 -10.38
N LYS A 137 -2.85 3.91 -9.97
CA LYS A 137 -1.90 4.54 -10.89
C LYS A 137 -0.53 3.90 -10.77
N VAL A 138 0.14 3.72 -11.90
CA VAL A 138 1.49 3.17 -11.96
C VAL A 138 2.49 4.32 -12.07
N LEU A 139 3.50 4.31 -11.18
CA LEU A 139 4.56 5.33 -11.16
C LEU A 139 5.78 4.89 -11.99
N LYS A 140 6.03 3.58 -12.04
CA LYS A 140 7.13 2.92 -12.75
C LYS A 140 6.71 1.48 -13.05
N ASP A 141 7.05 0.98 -14.23
CA ASP A 141 6.85 -0.43 -14.59
C ASP A 141 8.10 -0.95 -15.28
N THR A 142 8.82 -1.87 -14.62
CA THR A 142 9.94 -2.61 -15.19
C THR A 142 9.67 -4.12 -15.28
N CYS A 143 8.42 -4.52 -15.03
CA CYS A 143 7.97 -5.90 -14.96
C CYS A 143 7.18 -6.31 -16.21
N THR A 144 7.60 -5.86 -17.39
CA THR A 144 6.82 -6.02 -18.62
C THR A 144 7.14 -7.30 -19.40
N LEU A 145 8.28 -7.94 -19.10
CA LEU A 145 8.85 -9.08 -19.84
C LEU A 145 9.44 -10.15 -18.91
N HIS A 146 9.55 -11.38 -19.41
CA HIS A 146 10.19 -12.50 -18.70
C HIS A 146 11.68 -12.60 -19.03
N ASN A 147 12.51 -11.71 -18.47
CA ASN A 147 13.95 -11.61 -18.79
C ASN A 147 14.90 -12.30 -17.78
N GLY A 148 14.38 -12.90 -16.71
CA GLY A 148 15.16 -13.55 -15.67
C GLY A 148 15.84 -12.61 -14.67
N GLU A 149 15.72 -11.30 -14.84
CA GLU A 149 16.26 -10.27 -13.94
C GLU A 149 15.20 -9.80 -12.93
N TRP A 150 15.64 -9.13 -11.88
CA TRP A 150 14.72 -8.52 -10.92
C TRP A 150 14.28 -7.15 -11.41
N GLY A 151 12.97 -6.94 -11.48
CA GLY A 151 12.32 -5.66 -11.70
C GLY A 151 11.45 -5.23 -10.52
N GLU A 152 10.79 -4.10 -10.71
CA GLU A 152 9.82 -3.47 -9.82
C GLU A 152 8.82 -2.56 -10.55
#